data_AF-A0A5B7WTG7-F1
#
_entry.id   AF-A0A5B7WTG7-F1
#
_cell.length_a   1.000
_cell.length_b   1.000
_cell.length_c   1.000
_cell.angle_alpha   90.00
_cell.angle_beta   90.00
_cell.angle_gamma   90.00
#
_symmetry.space_group_name_H-M   'P 1'
#
loop_
_entity.id
_entity.type
_entity.pdbx_description
1 polymer ?
#
loop_
_entity_poly.entity_id
_entity_poly.type
_entity_poly.pdbx_seq_one_letter_code
_entity_poly.pdbx_strand_id
1 'polypeptide(L)'
;MSEHTNDYGTPGPGAVPAGGGSHAAEEEQTTLGGLFSDLTQNVSVLVRQEVELAKTELKESAASAGKGAGMYAGAGIAAHFVLMFLSLAAVFGLATLIGYGWSALIVAGVWAIIAAILAMVAKKKMEQVKGLPKTSSTVKKIPSAFKPQEETR
;
A
#
# COMPACT_ATOMS: atom_id res chain seq x y z
N MET A 1 46.79 -25.86 -43.83
CA MET A 1 47.16 -26.88 -42.82
C MET A 1 46.28 -26.61 -41.62
N SER A 2 45.17 -27.30 -41.41
CA SER A 2 44.91 -28.73 -41.52
C SER A 2 43.46 -29.00 -41.96
N GLU A 3 43.30 -29.88 -42.93
CA GLU A 3 42.05 -30.46 -43.38
C GLU A 3 41.56 -31.47 -42.34
N HIS A 4 40.29 -31.37 -41.91
CA HIS A 4 39.62 -32.45 -41.20
C HIS A 4 38.76 -33.23 -42.20
N THR A 5 39.26 -34.40 -42.53
CA THR A 5 38.67 -35.38 -43.44
C THR A 5 37.47 -36.06 -42.79
N ASN A 6 36.36 -36.12 -43.52
CA ASN A 6 35.20 -36.94 -43.19
C ASN A 6 35.57 -38.44 -43.20
N ASP A 7 35.30 -39.12 -42.10
CA ASP A 7 35.29 -40.58 -42.01
C ASP A 7 33.84 -41.05 -42.05
N TYR A 8 33.39 -41.52 -43.21
CA TYR A 8 32.11 -42.20 -43.38
C TYR A 8 32.34 -43.70 -43.34
N GLY A 9 32.36 -44.27 -42.14
CA GLY A 9 32.28 -45.71 -41.92
C GLY A 9 30.95 -46.27 -42.44
N THR A 10 31.04 -47.18 -43.40
CA THR A 10 29.91 -47.97 -43.95
C THR A 10 29.29 -48.89 -42.89
N PRO A 11 27.96 -48.86 -42.66
CA PRO A 11 27.28 -49.90 -41.89
C PRO A 11 26.95 -51.09 -42.81
N GLY A 12 27.41 -52.29 -42.44
CA GLY A 12 27.05 -53.55 -43.11
C GLY A 12 25.59 -53.96 -42.86
N PRO A 13 25.01 -54.83 -43.71
CA PRO A 13 23.61 -55.25 -43.58
C PRO A 13 23.49 -56.45 -42.65
N GLY A 14 22.77 -56.32 -41.53
CA GLY A 14 22.45 -57.49 -40.71
C GLY A 14 21.75 -57.20 -39.38
N ALA A 15 20.62 -57.91 -39.20
CA ALA A 15 19.86 -58.13 -37.97
C ALA A 15 18.95 -56.98 -37.48
N VAL A 16 17.67 -57.12 -37.83
CA VAL A 16 16.53 -56.48 -37.19
C VAL A 16 16.27 -57.20 -35.85
N PRO A 17 16.39 -56.55 -34.67
CA PRO A 17 15.71 -57.04 -33.49
C PRO A 17 14.25 -56.56 -33.52
N ALA A 18 13.35 -57.49 -33.82
CA ALA A 18 11.95 -57.35 -33.46
C ALA A 18 11.84 -57.40 -31.93
N GLY A 19 11.92 -56.25 -31.28
CA GLY A 19 11.68 -56.05 -29.85
C GLY A 19 10.58 -55.02 -29.68
N GLY A 20 9.35 -55.50 -29.52
CA GLY A 20 8.21 -54.66 -29.24
C GLY A 20 8.26 -54.05 -27.84
N GLY A 21 7.74 -52.82 -27.75
CA GLY A 21 7.10 -52.28 -26.55
C GLY A 21 8.02 -51.71 -25.47
N SER A 22 8.31 -50.41 -25.54
CA SER A 22 8.46 -49.54 -24.34
C SER A 22 8.78 -48.06 -24.61
N HIS A 23 8.55 -47.51 -25.81
CA HIS A 23 8.61 -46.04 -26.02
C HIS A 23 7.27 -45.41 -26.45
N ALA A 24 6.19 -46.20 -26.52
CA ALA A 24 4.84 -45.71 -26.77
C ALA A 24 4.00 -45.52 -25.49
N ALA A 25 4.64 -45.54 -24.31
CA ALA A 25 3.97 -45.41 -23.01
C ALA A 25 4.33 -44.13 -22.24
N GLU A 26 4.98 -43.16 -22.90
CA GLU A 26 5.22 -41.82 -22.32
C GLU A 26 4.44 -40.70 -23.03
N GLU A 27 3.74 -40.97 -24.14
CA GLU A 27 3.12 -39.92 -24.96
C GLU A 27 1.58 -39.81 -24.88
N GLU A 28 0.86 -40.68 -24.17
CA GLU A 28 -0.62 -40.71 -24.30
C GLU A 28 -1.42 -40.71 -22.98
N GLN A 29 -0.89 -40.12 -21.92
CA GLN A 29 -1.70 -39.80 -20.74
C GLN A 29 -1.34 -38.43 -20.15
N THR A 30 -1.33 -37.39 -20.98
CA THR A 30 -1.81 -36.08 -20.50
C THR A 30 -3.29 -36.24 -20.22
N THR A 31 -3.61 -36.88 -19.10
CA THR A 31 -4.97 -37.08 -18.64
C THR A 31 -5.61 -35.70 -18.50
N LEU A 32 -6.92 -35.59 -18.76
CA LEU A 32 -7.67 -34.35 -18.52
C LEU A 32 -7.49 -33.83 -17.08
N GLY A 33 -7.16 -34.73 -16.13
CA GLY A 33 -6.77 -34.39 -14.76
C GLY A 33 -5.42 -33.67 -14.65
N GLY A 34 -4.43 -34.00 -15.48
CA GLY A 34 -3.15 -33.30 -15.56
C GLY A 34 -3.31 -31.85 -16.04
N LEU A 35 -4.12 -31.62 -17.07
CA LEU A 35 -4.38 -30.25 -17.57
C LEU A 35 -5.17 -29.39 -16.59
N PHE A 36 -6.12 -29.99 -15.86
CA PHE A 36 -6.84 -29.30 -14.79
C PHE A 36 -5.93 -28.99 -13.59
N SER A 37 -5.00 -29.89 -13.27
CA SER A 37 -3.98 -29.68 -12.24
C SER A 37 -3.07 -28.50 -12.61
N ASP A 38 -2.56 -28.48 -13.84
CA ASP A 38 -1.68 -27.41 -14.34
C ASP A 38 -2.42 -26.06 -14.40
N LEU A 39 -3.67 -26.03 -14.83
CA LEU A 39 -4.49 -24.81 -14.83
C LEU A 39 -4.73 -24.29 -13.41
N THR A 40 -5.06 -25.18 -12.46
CA THR A 40 -5.26 -24.81 -11.05
C THR A 40 -3.99 -24.29 -10.40
N GLN A 41 -2.85 -24.89 -10.73
CA GLN A 41 -1.54 -24.46 -10.29
C GLN A 41 -1.19 -23.07 -10.88
N ASN A 42 -1.44 -22.84 -12.17
CA ASN A 42 -1.20 -21.55 -12.81
C ASN A 42 -2.09 -20.44 -12.23
N VAL A 43 -3.37 -20.71 -11.98
CA VAL A 43 -4.28 -19.74 -11.32
C VAL A 43 -3.79 -19.45 -9.90
N SER A 44 -3.33 -20.47 -9.17
CA SER A 44 -2.77 -20.28 -7.81
C SER A 44 -1.51 -19.41 -7.83
N VAL A 45 -0.69 -19.53 -8.88
CA VAL A 45 0.49 -18.67 -9.09
C VAL A 45 0.07 -17.24 -9.39
N LEU A 46 -0.89 -17.01 -10.28
CA LEU A 46 -1.39 -15.67 -10.61
C LEU A 46 -1.98 -14.95 -9.39
N VAL A 47 -2.80 -15.66 -8.60
CA VAL A 47 -3.39 -15.08 -7.37
C VAL A 47 -2.31 -14.69 -6.38
N ARG A 48 -1.26 -15.52 -6.21
CA ARG A 48 -0.12 -15.16 -5.34
C ARG A 48 0.64 -13.96 -5.88
N GLN A 49 0.87 -13.89 -7.19
CA GLN A 49 1.55 -12.75 -7.83
C GLN A 49 0.75 -11.45 -7.66
N GLU A 50 -0.57 -11.48 -7.85
CA GLU A 50 -1.42 -10.30 -7.67
C GLU A 50 -1.40 -9.82 -6.21
N VAL A 51 -1.39 -10.76 -5.25
CA VAL A 51 -1.25 -10.43 -3.82
C VAL A 51 0.13 -9.86 -3.52
N GLU A 52 1.21 -10.42 -4.08
CA GLU A 52 2.57 -9.90 -3.91
C GLU A 52 2.75 -8.52 -4.53
N LEU A 53 2.14 -8.29 -5.69
CA LEU A 53 2.12 -6.99 -6.35
C LEU A 53 1.34 -5.96 -5.53
N ALA A 54 0.11 -6.29 -5.13
CA ALA A 54 -0.73 -5.42 -4.28
C ALA A 54 -0.05 -5.11 -2.95
N LYS A 55 0.66 -6.08 -2.35
CA LYS A 55 1.44 -5.86 -1.14
C LYS A 55 2.61 -4.90 -1.37
N THR A 56 3.27 -4.98 -2.53
CA THR A 56 4.37 -4.09 -2.90
C THR A 56 3.86 -2.68 -3.15
N GLU A 57 2.77 -2.52 -3.91
CA GLU A 57 2.13 -1.24 -4.18
C GLU A 57 1.59 -0.59 -2.90
N LEU A 58 0.99 -1.39 -2.00
CA LEU A 58 0.57 -0.92 -0.69
C LEU A 58 1.76 -0.45 0.15
N LYS A 59 2.89 -1.17 0.14
CA LYS A 59 4.10 -0.79 0.87
C LYS A 59 4.69 0.50 0.33
N GLU A 60 4.76 0.66 -0.99
CA GLU A 60 5.23 1.89 -1.64
C GLU A 60 4.30 3.06 -1.34
N SER A 61 2.99 2.86 -1.45
CA SER A 61 1.97 3.84 -1.08
C SER A 61 2.08 4.26 0.38
N ALA A 62 2.24 3.30 1.29
CA ALA A 62 2.41 3.56 2.72
C ALA A 62 3.72 4.28 3.02
N ALA A 63 4.82 3.94 2.35
CA ALA A 63 6.10 4.62 2.50
C ALA A 63 6.03 6.07 1.98
N SER A 64 5.42 6.29 0.83
CA SER A 64 5.21 7.62 0.25
C SER A 64 4.31 8.48 1.14
N ALA A 65 3.17 7.93 1.58
CA ALA A 65 2.27 8.59 2.53
C ALA A 65 2.97 8.89 3.86
N GLY A 66 3.76 7.95 4.37
CA GLY A 66 4.55 8.11 5.61
C GLY A 66 5.61 9.20 5.48
N LYS A 67 6.35 9.24 4.37
CA LYS A 67 7.30 10.32 4.07
C LYS A 67 6.60 11.67 3.98
N GLY A 68 5.47 11.73 3.27
CA GLY A 68 4.63 12.92 3.17
C GLY A 68 4.17 13.41 4.54
N ALA A 69 3.60 12.54 5.36
CA ALA A 69 3.17 12.84 6.72
C ALA A 69 4.34 13.31 7.59
N GLY A 70 5.51 12.66 7.51
CA GLY A 70 6.72 13.06 8.21
C GLY A 70 7.22 14.45 7.80
N MET A 71 7.23 14.76 6.50
CA MET A 71 7.59 16.10 5.99
C MET A 71 6.62 17.17 6.49
N TYR A 72 5.30 16.90 6.48
CA TYR A 72 4.31 17.83 7.02
C TYR A 72 4.45 18.02 8.54
N ALA A 73 4.74 16.97 9.30
CA ALA A 73 5.02 17.08 10.72
C ALA A 73 6.26 17.95 10.98
N GLY A 74 7.36 17.70 10.25
CA GLY A 74 8.58 18.51 10.33
C GLY A 74 8.33 19.97 9.92
N ALA A 75 7.58 20.22 8.85
CA ALA A 75 7.19 21.55 8.42
C ALA A 75 6.34 22.27 9.47
N GLY A 76 5.43 21.56 10.16
CA GLY A 76 4.66 22.10 11.26
C GLY A 76 5.54 22.57 12.44
N ILE A 77 6.52 21.75 12.82
CA ILE A 77 7.50 22.11 13.87
C ILE A 77 8.34 23.32 13.43
N ALA A 78 8.87 23.31 12.20
CA ALA A 78 9.65 24.42 11.66
C ALA A 78 8.83 25.72 11.62
N ALA A 79 7.57 25.65 11.14
CA ALA A 79 6.66 26.78 11.13
C ALA A 79 6.36 27.31 12.54
N HIS A 80 6.24 26.43 13.54
CA HIS A 80 6.07 26.83 14.93
C HIS A 80 7.26 27.67 15.43
N PHE A 81 8.50 27.24 15.15
CA PHE A 81 9.69 28.02 15.50
C PHE A 81 9.78 29.35 14.76
N VAL A 82 9.44 29.38 13.46
CA VAL A 82 9.38 30.65 12.70
C VAL A 82 8.40 31.63 13.34
N LEU A 83 7.21 31.16 13.71
CA LEU A 83 6.19 31.99 14.38
C LEU A 83 6.66 32.47 15.75
N MET A 84 7.37 31.63 16.51
CA MET A 84 7.98 32.00 17.78
C MET A 84 9.01 33.13 17.60
N PHE A 85 9.97 32.97 16.68
CA PHE A 85 10.98 33.99 16.42
C PHE A 85 10.40 35.28 15.85
N LEU A 86 9.39 35.19 14.98
CA LEU A 86 8.68 36.35 14.46
C LEU A 86 7.95 37.11 15.57
N SER A 87 7.40 36.39 16.55
CA SER A 87 6.77 37.01 17.72
C SER A 87 7.77 37.75 18.59
N LEU A 88 8.95 37.14 18.85
CA LEU A 88 10.03 37.80 19.58
C LEU A 88 10.52 39.04 18.82
N ALA A 89 10.76 38.92 17.52
CA ALA A 89 11.17 40.04 16.68
C ALA A 89 10.14 41.17 16.68
N ALA A 90 8.84 40.85 16.63
CA ALA A 90 7.77 41.84 16.72
C ALA A 90 7.76 42.55 18.08
N VAL A 91 7.90 41.82 19.18
CA VAL A 91 7.98 42.42 20.52
C VAL A 91 9.21 43.32 20.64
N PHE A 92 10.39 42.85 20.23
CA PHE A 92 11.62 43.65 20.28
C PHE A 92 11.55 44.89 19.38
N GLY A 93 11.01 44.74 18.17
CA GLY A 93 10.83 45.84 17.22
C GLY A 93 9.88 46.91 17.76
N LEU A 94 8.68 46.52 18.22
CA LEU A 94 7.72 47.46 18.79
C LEU A 94 8.21 48.04 20.13
N ALA A 95 9.01 47.31 20.90
CA ALA A 95 9.50 47.78 22.19
C ALA A 95 10.35 49.05 22.05
N THR A 96 11.00 49.25 20.90
CA THR A 96 11.75 50.48 20.60
C THR A 96 10.85 51.72 20.44
N LEU A 97 9.56 51.54 20.14
CA LEU A 97 8.59 52.62 19.93
C LEU A 97 7.72 52.86 21.17
N ILE A 98 7.21 51.79 21.79
CA ILE A 98 6.15 51.86 22.81
C ILE A 98 6.50 51.11 24.12
N GLY A 99 7.70 50.55 24.22
CA GLY A 99 8.16 49.78 25.37
C GLY A 99 7.68 48.31 25.36
N TYR A 100 8.38 47.49 26.15
CA TYR A 100 8.20 46.03 26.16
C TYR A 100 6.80 45.58 26.56
N GLY A 101 6.21 46.20 27.58
CA GLY A 101 4.90 45.81 28.12
C GLY A 101 3.79 45.94 27.07
N TRP A 102 3.66 47.12 26.46
CA TRP A 102 2.63 47.37 25.44
C TRP A 102 2.87 46.56 24.17
N SER A 103 4.12 46.36 23.78
CA SER A 103 4.49 45.53 22.63
C SER A 103 4.06 44.07 22.82
N ALA A 104 4.33 43.50 24.00
CA ALA A 104 3.92 42.15 24.34
C ALA A 104 2.39 42.00 24.34
N LEU A 105 1.65 42.99 24.88
CA LEU A 105 0.18 42.97 24.88
C LEU A 105 -0.40 43.02 23.46
N ILE A 106 0.15 43.85 22.57
CA ILE A 106 -0.32 43.91 21.17
C ILE A 106 -0.08 42.59 20.46
N VAL A 107 1.14 42.04 20.55
CA VAL A 107 1.48 40.77 19.90
C VAL A 107 0.62 39.62 20.47
N ALA A 108 0.39 39.59 21.79
CA ALA A 108 -0.52 38.64 22.41
C ALA A 108 -1.97 38.79 21.92
N GLY A 109 -2.44 40.03 21.76
CA GLY A 109 -3.77 40.32 21.20
C GLY A 109 -3.93 39.81 19.76
N VAL A 110 -2.91 39.99 18.92
CA VAL A 110 -2.90 39.44 17.56
C VAL A 110 -2.99 37.90 17.58
N TRP A 111 -2.20 37.24 18.43
CA TRP A 111 -2.27 35.79 18.59
C TRP A 111 -3.62 35.31 19.13
N ALA A 112 -4.25 36.05 20.04
CA ALA A 112 -5.59 35.72 20.54
C ALA A 112 -6.65 35.75 19.42
N ILE A 113 -6.58 36.74 18.53
CA ILE A 113 -7.48 36.84 17.37
C ILE A 113 -7.25 35.66 16.42
N ILE A 114 -5.99 35.36 16.08
CA ILE A 114 -5.64 34.22 15.23
C ILE A 114 -6.16 32.92 15.85
N ALA A 115 -5.92 32.70 17.15
CA ALA A 115 -6.38 31.52 17.86
C ALA A 115 -7.92 31.39 17.84
N ALA A 116 -8.65 32.48 18.04
CA ALA A 116 -10.11 32.49 17.96
C ALA A 116 -10.60 32.08 16.56
N ILE A 117 -10.01 32.64 15.50
CA ILE A 117 -10.35 32.29 14.11
C ILE A 117 -10.06 30.80 13.85
N LEU A 118 -8.88 30.32 14.22
CA LEU A 118 -8.51 28.91 14.03
C LEU A 118 -9.45 27.97 14.79
N ALA A 119 -9.83 28.30 16.03
CA ALA A 119 -10.78 27.51 16.82
C ALA A 119 -12.16 27.46 16.14
N MET A 120 -12.65 28.58 15.61
CA MET A 120 -13.92 28.64 14.87
C MET A 120 -13.88 27.81 13.58
N VAL A 121 -12.79 27.91 12.81
CA VAL A 121 -12.60 27.12 11.59
C VAL A 121 -12.52 25.62 11.91
N ALA A 122 -11.75 25.26 12.94
CA ALA A 122 -11.64 23.88 13.40
C ALA A 122 -13.00 23.31 13.82
N LYS A 123 -13.77 24.08 14.60
CA LYS A 123 -15.14 23.70 15.00
C LYS A 123 -16.03 23.44 13.78
N LYS A 124 -16.04 24.36 12.81
CA LYS A 124 -16.82 24.22 11.56
C LYS A 124 -16.43 22.99 10.76
N LYS A 125 -15.12 22.69 10.65
CA LYS A 125 -14.64 21.48 9.96
C LYS A 125 -15.03 20.20 10.70
N MET A 126 -14.94 20.18 12.02
CA MET A 126 -15.34 19.02 12.83
C MET A 126 -16.85 18.76 12.75
N GLU A 127 -17.67 19.80 12.68
CA GLU A 127 -19.11 19.69 12.45
C GLU A 127 -19.44 19.11 11.08
N GLN A 128 -18.68 19.47 10.03
CA GLN A 128 -18.82 18.87 8.70
C GLN A 128 -18.46 17.37 8.67
N VAL A 129 -17.41 16.97 9.40
CA VAL A 129 -17.00 15.55 9.49
C VAL A 129 -18.02 14.71 10.26
N LYS A 130 -18.64 15.26 11.32
CA LYS A 130 -19.77 14.60 12.02
C LYS A 130 -21.01 14.41 11.13
N GLY A 131 -21.08 15.12 10.00
CA GLY A 131 -22.12 14.99 8.98
C GLY A 131 -21.95 13.80 8.04
N LEU A 132 -20.83 13.04 8.06
CA LEU A 132 -20.71 11.81 7.27
C LEU A 132 -21.62 10.71 7.86
N PRO A 133 -22.69 10.29 7.15
CA PRO A 133 -23.65 9.35 7.69
C PRO A 133 -23.07 7.92 7.76
N LYS A 134 -23.04 7.38 8.98
CA LYS A 134 -23.77 6.14 9.30
C LYS A 134 -23.33 4.81 8.66
N THR A 135 -22.10 4.62 8.18
CA THR A 135 -21.60 3.26 7.86
C THR A 135 -21.63 2.32 9.08
N SER A 136 -21.48 2.87 10.29
CA SER A 136 -21.65 2.13 11.55
C SER A 136 -23.10 1.75 11.86
N SER A 137 -24.10 2.33 11.18
CA SER A 137 -25.51 1.96 11.36
C SER A 137 -25.96 0.85 10.41
N THR A 138 -25.25 0.63 9.30
CA THR A 138 -25.42 -0.54 8.43
C THR A 138 -24.85 -1.80 9.09
N VAL A 139 -23.71 -1.70 9.78
CA VAL A 139 -23.15 -2.80 10.58
C VAL A 139 -24.06 -3.16 11.78
N LYS A 140 -24.72 -2.18 12.39
CA LYS A 140 -25.72 -2.40 13.45
C LYS A 140 -27.07 -2.96 12.95
N LYS A 141 -27.26 -3.08 11.63
CA LYS A 141 -28.48 -3.63 11.00
C LYS A 141 -28.31 -5.05 10.46
N ILE A 142 -27.19 -5.73 10.71
CA ILE A 142 -27.08 -7.16 10.42
C ILE A 142 -27.95 -7.89 11.47
N PRO A 143 -29.11 -8.43 11.10
CA PRO A 143 -30.01 -9.11 12.03
C PRO A 143 -29.33 -10.37 12.54
N SER A 144 -29.72 -10.81 13.73
CA SER A 144 -29.35 -12.06 14.40
C SER A 144 -29.78 -13.35 13.65
N ALA A 145 -29.80 -13.33 12.32
CA ALA A 145 -30.07 -14.47 11.45
C ALA A 145 -28.90 -15.47 11.39
N PHE A 146 -27.72 -15.10 11.93
CA PHE A 146 -26.65 -16.05 12.25
C PHE A 146 -26.79 -16.59 13.68
N LYS A 147 -28.00 -17.02 14.06
CA LYS A 147 -28.14 -18.05 15.08
C LYS A 147 -28.22 -19.37 14.31
N PRO A 148 -27.16 -20.20 14.31
CA PRO A 148 -27.29 -21.59 13.92
C PRO A 148 -28.44 -22.17 14.76
N GLN A 149 -29.51 -22.60 14.10
CA GLN A 149 -30.47 -23.48 14.75
C GLN A 149 -29.66 -24.72 15.12
N GLU A 150 -29.40 -24.90 16.42
CA GLU A 150 -29.00 -26.21 16.91
C GLU A 150 -30.15 -27.15 16.55
N GLU A 151 -29.88 -27.99 15.56
CA GLU A 151 -30.69 -29.13 15.17
C GLU A 151 -30.72 -30.09 16.36
N THR A 152 -31.61 -29.81 17.32
CA THR A 152 -31.93 -30.76 18.40
C THR A 152 -32.73 -31.89 17.79
N ARG A 153 -32.00 -32.95 17.49
CA ARG A 153 -32.47 -34.30 17.16
C ARG A 153 -33.15 -34.98 18.34
#